data_AF-A0A536ZQS7-F1
#
_entry.id   AF-A0A536ZQS7-F1
#
_cell.length_a   1.000
_cell.length_b   1.000
_cell.length_c   1.000
_cell.angle_alpha   90.00
_cell.angle_beta   90.00
_cell.angle_gamma   90.00
#
_symmetry.space_group_name_H-M   'P 1'
#
loop_
_entity.id
_entity.type
_entity.pdbx_description
1 polymer ?
#
loop_
_entity_poly.entity_id
_entity_poly.type
_entity_poly.pdbx_seq_one_letter_code
_entity_poly.pdbx_strand_id
1 'polypeptide(L)'
;MDFIVATLQRSPELAIFLSLAIGYWIGVIKLGSFSLGTVTGTLLAAILIGQLGIVVSPNVKSIFFIMFLFAVGYGVGPQFVRGVATDGLPQAIFAVVVSVLCLFSVYAACKIAGYDAGFGAGLLAGSQTISAAMGLATDAFNGLGLTPDKVKDLADHMPVAYAITYIWGTVGTGIILSLLGPKLLGVDLAAECKRYEQEMSVGAPAGGMQSAYRRLDMRAYKVRDRIPPGTTVAAAEARHADDRVFVQRLRRDGQVI
;
A
#
# COMPACT_ATOMS: atom_id res chain seq x y z
N MET A 1 17.35 27.58 -22.60
CA MET A 1 17.06 27.01 -21.26
C MET A 1 16.13 27.92 -20.47
N ASP A 2 16.38 29.23 -20.48
CA ASP A 2 15.65 30.21 -19.66
C ASP A 2 14.12 30.19 -19.85
N PHE A 3 13.63 29.99 -21.07
CA PHE A 3 12.19 29.86 -21.32
C PHE A 3 11.57 28.67 -20.55
N ILE A 4 12.23 27.52 -20.53
CA ILE A 4 11.72 26.31 -19.85
C ILE A 4 11.73 26.53 -18.35
N VAL A 5 12.84 27.05 -17.81
CA VAL A 5 12.99 27.33 -16.38
C VAL A 5 11.95 28.36 -15.92
N ALA A 6 11.81 29.48 -16.64
CA ALA A 6 10.83 30.51 -16.33
C ALA A 6 9.38 30.00 -16.41
N THR A 7 9.08 29.11 -17.38
CA THR A 7 7.76 28.48 -17.48
C THR A 7 7.47 27.60 -16.27
N LEU A 8 8.43 26.77 -15.85
CA LEU A 8 8.28 25.89 -14.69
C LEU A 8 8.19 26.67 -13.36
N GLN A 9 8.90 27.80 -13.26
CA GLN A 9 8.79 28.69 -12.10
C GLN A 9 7.43 29.39 -12.02
N ARG A 10 6.86 29.79 -13.18
CA ARG A 10 5.54 30.44 -13.25
C ARG A 10 4.38 29.47 -13.02
N SER A 11 4.57 28.20 -13.39
CA SER A 11 3.59 27.12 -13.26
C SER A 11 4.18 25.92 -12.52
N PRO A 12 4.29 25.98 -11.17
CA PRO A 12 4.83 24.89 -10.36
C PRO A 12 4.10 23.55 -10.54
N GLU A 13 2.82 23.57 -10.90
CA GLU A 13 2.04 22.38 -11.24
C GLU A 13 2.66 21.57 -12.40
N LEU A 14 3.21 22.25 -13.42
CA LEU A 14 3.89 21.59 -14.53
C LEU A 14 5.15 20.88 -14.06
N ALA A 15 5.89 21.49 -13.12
CA ALA A 15 7.07 20.86 -12.54
C ALA A 15 6.73 19.59 -11.74
N ILE A 16 5.62 19.59 -11.00
CA ILE A 16 5.12 18.42 -10.28
C ILE A 16 4.77 17.30 -11.27
N PHE A 17 3.98 17.60 -12.30
CA PHE A 17 3.61 16.61 -13.32
C PHE A 17 4.83 16.10 -14.11
N LEU A 18 5.79 16.97 -14.41
CA LEU A 18 7.03 16.58 -15.07
C LEU A 18 7.87 15.65 -14.20
N SER A 19 7.97 15.95 -12.89
CA SER A 19 8.65 15.10 -11.92
C SER A 19 8.02 13.71 -11.84
N LEU A 20 6.68 13.65 -11.84
CA LEU A 20 5.94 12.39 -11.89
C LEU A 20 6.19 11.65 -13.20
N ALA A 21 6.08 12.31 -14.35
CA ALA A 21 6.23 11.68 -15.66
C ALA A 21 7.63 11.09 -15.83
N ILE A 22 8.68 11.88 -15.59
CA ILE A 22 10.07 11.44 -15.68
C ILE A 22 10.36 10.36 -14.64
N GLY A 23 9.93 10.58 -13.41
CA GLY A 23 10.21 9.66 -12.31
C GLY A 23 9.53 8.32 -12.44
N TYR A 24 8.28 8.30 -12.90
CA TYR A 24 7.57 7.07 -13.22
C TYR A 24 8.28 6.35 -14.36
N TRP A 25 8.57 7.05 -15.46
CA TRP A 25 9.27 6.49 -16.62
C TRP A 25 10.60 5.83 -16.22
N ILE A 26 11.47 6.55 -15.52
CA ILE A 26 12.76 6.03 -15.03
C ILE A 26 12.55 4.90 -14.01
N GLY A 27 11.56 5.04 -13.13
CA GLY A 27 11.28 4.10 -12.06
C GLY A 27 10.90 2.69 -12.56
N VAL A 28 10.25 2.59 -13.72
CA VAL A 28 9.92 1.30 -14.34
C VAL A 28 11.05 0.70 -15.18
N ILE A 29 12.09 1.47 -15.52
CA ILE A 29 13.24 0.95 -16.26
C ILE A 29 13.93 -0.13 -15.42
N LYS A 30 14.05 -1.32 -16.00
CA LYS A 30 14.75 -2.45 -15.38
C LYS A 30 16.20 -2.48 -15.86
N LEU A 31 17.11 -2.51 -14.89
CA LEU A 31 18.54 -2.77 -15.07
C LEU A 31 18.80 -4.19 -14.55
N GLY A 32 18.63 -5.20 -15.42
CA GLY A 32 18.70 -6.61 -15.03
C GLY A 32 17.55 -7.01 -14.11
N SER A 33 17.88 -7.53 -12.92
CA SER A 33 16.90 -7.89 -11.88
C SER A 33 16.45 -6.72 -11.02
N PHE A 34 17.08 -5.55 -11.18
CA PHE A 34 16.81 -4.37 -10.36
C PHE A 34 15.96 -3.35 -11.12
N SER A 35 14.97 -2.77 -10.45
CA SER A 35 14.27 -1.56 -10.91
C SER A 35 14.34 -0.53 -9.80
N LEU A 36 14.51 0.74 -10.17
CA LEU A 36 14.60 1.83 -9.19
C LEU A 36 13.29 2.00 -8.39
N GLY A 37 12.15 1.66 -9.01
CA GLY A 37 10.82 1.84 -8.44
C GLY A 37 10.28 3.23 -8.75
N THR A 38 8.97 3.32 -8.95
CA THR A 38 8.28 4.55 -9.37
C THR A 38 8.37 5.65 -8.31
N VAL A 39 8.32 5.29 -7.03
CA VAL A 39 8.45 6.25 -5.91
C VAL A 39 9.86 6.86 -5.89
N THR A 40 10.90 6.02 -5.85
CA THR A 40 12.29 6.49 -5.87
C THR A 40 12.59 7.32 -7.11
N GLY A 41 12.18 6.86 -8.30
CA GLY A 41 12.38 7.61 -9.54
C GLY A 41 11.72 8.99 -9.50
N THR A 42 10.50 9.09 -8.97
CA THR A 42 9.78 10.35 -8.77
C THR A 42 10.51 11.28 -7.82
N LEU A 43 11.06 10.76 -6.72
CA LEU A 43 11.81 11.58 -5.75
C LEU A 43 13.11 12.14 -6.35
N LEU A 44 13.87 11.32 -7.08
CA LEU A 44 15.09 11.79 -7.74
C LEU A 44 14.78 12.83 -8.82
N ALA A 45 13.74 12.60 -9.64
CA ALA A 45 13.30 13.57 -10.63
C ALA A 45 12.87 14.89 -9.99
N ALA A 46 12.09 14.83 -8.89
CA ALA A 46 11.64 16.00 -8.16
C ALA A 46 12.80 16.79 -7.52
N ILE A 47 13.84 16.12 -7.01
CA ILE A 47 15.04 16.80 -6.51
C ILE A 47 15.77 17.53 -7.65
N LEU A 48 15.99 16.86 -8.78
CA LEU A 48 16.70 17.46 -9.90
C LEU A 48 15.94 18.66 -10.48
N ILE A 49 14.63 18.53 -10.65
CA ILE A 49 13.78 19.63 -11.14
C ILE A 49 13.70 20.75 -10.09
N GLY A 50 13.60 20.40 -8.81
CA GLY A 50 13.50 21.36 -7.70
C GLY A 50 14.70 22.31 -7.59
N GLN A 51 15.88 21.90 -8.07
CA GLN A 51 17.07 22.77 -8.13
C GLN A 51 16.88 23.99 -9.03
N LEU A 52 15.84 24.03 -9.88
CA LEU A 52 15.49 25.19 -10.70
C LEU A 52 14.82 26.32 -9.91
N GLY A 53 14.71 26.23 -8.58
CA GLY A 53 14.15 27.27 -7.72
C GLY A 53 12.63 27.38 -7.82
N ILE A 54 11.95 26.25 -8.05
CA ILE A 54 10.49 26.21 -8.18
C ILE A 54 9.87 26.26 -6.79
N VAL A 55 9.06 27.30 -6.55
CA VAL A 55 8.36 27.49 -5.27
C VAL A 55 6.98 26.86 -5.35
N VAL A 56 6.78 25.80 -4.58
CA VAL A 56 5.46 25.16 -4.42
C VAL A 56 4.77 25.76 -3.19
N SER A 57 3.52 26.16 -3.35
CA SER A 57 2.72 26.71 -2.25
C SER A 57 2.63 25.72 -1.07
N PRO A 58 2.79 26.19 0.19
CA PRO A 58 2.59 25.37 1.38
C PRO A 58 1.21 24.69 1.40
N ASN A 59 0.17 25.37 0.90
CA ASN A 59 -1.19 24.81 0.84
C ASN A 59 -1.26 23.57 -0.08
N VAL A 60 -0.55 23.61 -1.20
CA VAL A 60 -0.47 22.46 -2.12
C VAL A 60 0.23 21.30 -1.42
N LYS A 61 1.37 21.55 -0.76
CA LYS A 61 2.09 20.54 0.02
C LYS A 61 1.17 19.89 1.06
N SER A 62 0.45 20.69 1.85
CA SER A 62 -0.46 20.20 2.89
C SER A 62 -1.63 19.40 2.33
N ILE A 63 -2.28 19.86 1.25
CA ILE A 63 -3.41 19.15 0.62
C ILE A 63 -2.97 17.76 0.15
N PHE A 64 -1.87 17.66 -0.59
CA PHE A 64 -1.37 16.36 -1.07
C PHE A 64 -0.94 15.45 0.08
N PHE A 65 -0.33 16.01 1.13
CA PHE A 65 0.07 15.24 2.31
C PHE A 65 -1.15 14.69 3.09
N ILE A 66 -2.17 15.52 3.31
CA ILE A 66 -3.41 15.10 4.00
C ILE A 66 -4.16 14.05 3.17
N MET A 67 -4.25 14.24 1.84
CA MET A 67 -4.88 13.26 0.94
C MET A 67 -4.12 11.92 0.96
N PHE A 68 -2.79 11.96 0.99
CA PHE A 68 -1.94 10.78 1.18
C PHE A 68 -2.23 10.08 2.52
N LEU A 69 -2.24 10.82 3.63
CA LEU A 69 -2.52 10.27 4.96
C LEU A 69 -3.93 9.66 5.04
N PHE A 70 -4.92 10.30 4.43
CA PHE A 70 -6.29 9.79 4.31
C PHE A 70 -6.33 8.48 3.52
N ALA A 71 -5.70 8.42 2.35
CA ALA A 71 -5.69 7.22 1.51
C ALA A 71 -4.99 6.04 2.22
N VAL A 72 -3.88 6.29 2.91
CA VAL A 72 -3.19 5.28 3.73
C VAL A 72 -4.11 4.81 4.85
N GLY A 73 -4.68 5.73 5.64
CA GLY A 73 -5.56 5.40 6.77
C GLY A 73 -6.77 4.57 6.35
N TYR A 74 -7.40 4.91 5.22
CA TYR A 74 -8.51 4.15 4.66
C TYR A 74 -8.09 2.76 4.16
N GLY A 75 -6.93 2.66 3.51
CA GLY A 75 -6.45 1.42 2.91
C GLY A 75 -5.92 0.39 3.89
N VAL A 76 -5.28 0.83 4.99
CA VAL A 76 -4.66 -0.07 6.00
C VAL A 76 -5.43 -0.17 7.31
N GLY A 77 -6.44 0.68 7.54
CA GLY A 77 -7.20 0.75 8.80
C GLY A 77 -7.88 -0.58 9.19
N PRO A 78 -8.66 -1.24 8.31
CA PRO A 78 -9.31 -2.51 8.63
C PRO A 78 -8.32 -3.62 9.01
N GLN A 79 -7.16 -3.68 8.35
CA GLN A 79 -6.10 -4.66 8.59
C GLN A 79 -5.44 -4.42 9.94
N PHE A 80 -5.19 -3.16 10.30
CA PHE A 80 -4.69 -2.79 11.63
C PHE A 80 -5.64 -3.27 12.73
N VAL A 81 -6.95 -3.00 12.63
CA VAL A 81 -7.94 -3.41 13.65
C VAL A 81 -8.00 -4.93 13.78
N ARG A 82 -7.99 -5.67 12.66
CA ARG A 82 -7.95 -7.13 12.68
C ARG A 82 -6.68 -7.67 13.33
N GLY A 83 -5.51 -7.11 12.99
CA GLY A 83 -4.23 -7.53 13.56
C GLY A 83 -4.17 -7.31 15.08
N VAL A 84 -4.69 -6.17 15.56
CA VAL A 84 -4.77 -5.87 17.00
C VAL A 84 -5.72 -6.85 17.72
N ALA A 85 -6.83 -7.23 17.08
CA ALA A 85 -7.83 -8.12 17.68
C ALA A 85 -7.37 -9.57 17.85
N THR A 86 -6.46 -10.06 17.01
CA THR A 86 -6.00 -11.46 17.04
C THR A 86 -4.72 -11.65 17.84
N ASP A 87 -3.74 -10.72 17.73
CA ASP A 87 -2.43 -10.80 18.42
C ASP A 87 -1.84 -9.40 18.72
N GLY A 88 -2.69 -8.44 19.13
CA GLY A 88 -2.28 -7.04 19.23
C GLY A 88 -1.17 -6.73 20.21
N LEU A 89 -1.08 -7.44 21.33
CA LEU A 89 -0.09 -7.13 22.38
C LEU A 89 1.36 -7.49 21.96
N PRO A 90 1.66 -8.72 21.47
CA PRO A 90 2.99 -9.02 20.93
C PRO A 90 3.39 -8.09 19.79
N GLN A 91 2.46 -7.77 18.89
CA GLN A 91 2.69 -6.86 17.76
C GLN A 91 2.95 -5.42 18.23
N ALA A 92 2.24 -4.93 19.24
CA ALA A 92 2.47 -3.61 19.82
C ALA A 92 3.84 -3.52 20.49
N ILE A 93 4.23 -4.54 21.27
CA ILE A 93 5.55 -4.60 21.90
C ILE A 93 6.64 -4.60 20.82
N PHE A 94 6.49 -5.44 19.80
CA PHE A 94 7.44 -5.49 18.68
C PHE A 94 7.55 -4.14 17.97
N ALA A 95 6.43 -3.48 17.69
CA ALA A 95 6.40 -2.16 17.07
C ALA A 95 7.12 -1.10 17.92
N VAL A 96 6.94 -1.12 19.25
CA VAL A 96 7.67 -0.22 20.17
C VAL A 96 9.17 -0.50 20.13
N VAL A 97 9.59 -1.76 20.22
CA VAL A 97 11.01 -2.14 20.18
C VAL A 97 11.66 -1.68 18.87
N VAL A 98 11.03 -1.97 17.73
CA VAL A 98 11.53 -1.55 16.41
C VAL A 98 11.58 -0.03 16.33
N SER A 99 10.53 0.68 16.77
CA SER A 99 10.50 2.14 16.75
C SER A 99 11.64 2.77 17.56
N VAL A 100 11.94 2.22 18.75
CA VAL A 100 13.06 2.66 19.58
C VAL A 100 14.40 2.39 18.90
N LEU A 101 14.58 1.21 18.31
CA LEU A 101 15.81 0.87 17.58
C LEU A 101 16.02 1.80 16.38
N CYS A 102 14.97 2.08 15.60
CA CYS A 102 15.04 2.98 14.47
C CYS A 102 15.38 4.41 14.92
N LEU A 103 14.70 4.91 15.96
CA LEU A 103 14.98 6.23 16.52
C LEU A 103 16.42 6.35 17.02
N PHE A 104 16.90 5.38 17.80
CA PHE A 104 18.26 5.41 18.36
C PHE A 104 19.32 5.30 17.26
N SER A 105 19.10 4.44 16.26
CA SER A 105 20.02 4.28 15.13
C SER A 105 20.15 5.57 14.32
N VAL A 106 19.03 6.23 14.03
CA VAL A 106 19.03 7.52 13.33
C VAL A 106 19.64 8.61 14.19
N TYR A 107 19.29 8.69 15.47
CA TYR A 107 19.87 9.66 16.40
C TYR A 107 21.39 9.53 16.50
N ALA A 108 21.90 8.30 16.61
CA ALA A 108 23.33 8.03 16.62
C ALA A 108 23.99 8.45 15.30
N ALA A 109 23.39 8.11 14.16
CA ALA A 109 23.88 8.51 12.84
C ALA A 109 23.94 10.05 12.70
N CYS A 110 22.90 10.76 13.13
CA CYS A 110 22.89 12.23 13.13
C CYS A 110 23.99 12.81 14.02
N LYS A 111 24.20 12.24 15.21
CA LYS A 111 25.22 12.72 16.14
C LYS A 111 26.64 12.48 15.63
N ILE A 112 26.88 11.36 14.94
CA ILE A 112 28.18 11.03 14.34
C ILE A 112 28.45 11.92 13.12
N ALA A 113 27.44 12.13 12.27
CA ALA A 113 27.57 12.90 11.03
C ALA A 113 27.43 14.42 11.22
N GLY A 114 27.00 14.89 12.40
CA GLY A 114 26.75 16.29 12.67
C GLY A 114 25.50 16.84 11.98
N TYR A 115 24.48 16.00 11.74
CA TYR A 115 23.25 16.39 11.07
C TYR A 115 22.27 17.11 12.01
N ASP A 116 21.59 18.12 11.49
CA ASP A 116 20.46 18.77 12.17
C ASP A 116 19.18 17.90 12.17
N ALA A 117 18.15 18.40 12.87
CA ALA A 117 16.88 17.71 13.02
C ALA A 117 16.12 17.52 11.69
N GLY A 118 16.33 18.38 10.70
CA GLY A 118 15.75 18.27 9.36
C GLY A 118 16.32 17.08 8.61
N PHE A 119 17.66 17.00 8.53
CA PHE A 119 18.31 15.82 7.96
C PHE A 119 17.99 14.54 8.74
N GLY A 120 17.90 14.61 10.08
CA GLY A 120 17.51 13.47 10.91
C GLY A 120 16.09 12.98 10.65
N ALA A 121 15.11 13.88 10.54
CA ALA A 121 13.75 13.54 10.18
C ALA A 121 13.67 12.92 8.77
N GLY A 122 14.42 13.46 7.81
CA GLY A 122 14.53 12.89 6.46
C GLY A 122 15.16 11.51 6.45
N LEU A 123 16.24 11.31 7.22
CA LEU A 123 16.94 10.03 7.38
C LEU A 123 16.03 8.97 8.00
N LEU A 124 15.27 9.32 9.05
CA LEU A 124 14.27 8.43 9.65
C LEU A 124 13.19 8.07 8.63
N ALA A 125 12.58 9.07 7.99
CA ALA A 125 11.50 8.86 7.04
C ALA A 125 11.93 7.99 5.85
N GLY A 126 13.12 8.24 5.29
CA GLY A 126 13.59 7.53 4.10
C GLY A 126 14.11 6.13 4.42
N SER A 127 14.98 5.99 5.43
CA SER A 127 15.52 4.67 5.81
C SER A 127 14.43 3.69 6.24
N GLN A 128 13.36 4.19 6.88
CA GLN A 128 12.24 3.36 7.31
C GLN A 128 11.11 3.30 6.27
N THR A 129 11.23 4.00 5.14
CA THR A 129 10.20 4.13 4.10
C THR A 129 8.84 4.68 4.62
N ILE A 130 8.88 5.49 5.69
CA ILE A 130 7.70 6.08 6.34
C ILE A 130 7.52 7.52 5.88
N SER A 131 6.90 7.72 4.71
CA SER A 131 6.66 9.06 4.14
C SER A 131 5.79 9.95 5.05
N ALA A 132 4.90 9.35 5.86
CA ALA A 132 4.07 10.07 6.83
C ALA A 132 4.89 10.81 7.90
N ALA A 133 6.11 10.36 8.21
CA ALA A 133 6.97 11.00 9.19
C ALA A 133 7.40 12.42 8.74
N MET A 134 7.42 12.72 7.44
CA MET A 134 7.78 14.04 6.94
C MET A 134 6.76 15.13 7.33
N GLY A 135 5.46 14.84 7.29
CA GLY A 135 4.46 15.81 7.73
C GLY A 135 4.49 16.03 9.24
N LEU A 136 4.60 14.94 10.02
CA LEU A 136 4.74 15.04 11.48
C LEU A 136 5.97 15.85 11.90
N ALA A 137 7.10 15.67 11.21
CA ALA A 137 8.30 16.47 11.45
C ALA A 137 8.09 17.95 11.09
N THR A 138 7.40 18.24 9.98
CA THR A 138 7.05 19.61 9.58
C THR A 138 6.17 20.28 10.63
N ASP A 139 5.14 19.59 11.12
CA ASP A 139 4.25 20.08 12.18
C ASP A 139 5.03 20.31 13.48
N ALA A 140 5.92 19.39 13.85
CA ALA A 140 6.79 19.52 15.01
C ALA A 140 7.71 20.75 14.88
N PHE A 141 8.33 20.99 13.73
CA PHE A 141 9.20 22.14 13.50
C PHE A 141 8.44 23.47 13.61
N ASN A 142 7.22 23.54 13.07
CA ASN A 142 6.35 24.70 13.22
C ASN A 142 6.00 24.97 14.70
N GLY A 143 5.95 23.92 15.54
CA GLY A 143 5.69 24.02 16.98
C GLY A 143 6.89 24.39 17.86
N LEU A 144 8.11 24.43 17.32
CA LEU A 144 9.34 24.68 18.12
C LEU A 144 9.53 26.15 18.54
N GLY A 145 8.68 27.08 18.06
CA GLY A 145 8.84 28.52 18.34
C GLY A 145 10.11 29.13 17.72
N LEU A 146 10.68 28.48 16.70
CA LEU A 146 11.83 28.98 15.94
C LEU A 146 11.40 30.09 14.97
N THR A 147 12.37 30.85 14.47
CA THR A 147 12.10 31.82 13.40
C THR A 147 11.64 31.11 12.13
N PRO A 148 10.76 31.73 11.33
CA PRO A 148 10.26 31.13 10.07
C PRO A 148 11.38 30.65 9.15
N ASP A 149 12.48 31.39 9.06
CA ASP A 149 13.64 31.03 8.23
C ASP A 149 14.31 29.74 8.72
N LYS A 150 14.47 29.56 10.04
CA LYS A 150 15.07 28.32 10.59
C LYS A 150 14.16 27.12 10.40
N VAL A 151 12.84 27.31 10.55
CA VAL A 151 11.86 26.23 10.28
C VAL A 151 11.92 25.84 8.80
N LYS A 152 12.05 26.82 7.91
CA LYS A 152 12.19 26.60 6.48
C LYS A 152 13.46 25.81 6.16
N ASP A 153 14.61 26.18 6.72
CA ASP A 153 15.88 25.47 6.51
C ASP A 153 15.78 23.99 6.92
N LEU A 154 15.23 23.71 8.11
CA LEU A 154 15.01 22.34 8.58
C LEU A 154 14.07 21.55 7.65
N ALA A 155 12.99 22.19 7.20
CA ALA A 155 12.01 21.58 6.30
C ALA A 155 12.58 21.32 4.89
N ASP A 156 13.56 22.10 4.45
CA ASP A 156 14.22 21.95 3.15
C ASP A 156 15.30 20.85 3.17
N HIS A 157 15.95 20.59 4.31
CA HIS A 157 16.91 19.48 4.47
C HIS A 157 16.23 18.10 4.43
N MET A 158 15.01 17.99 4.96
CA MET A 158 14.27 16.74 5.07
C MET A 158 14.11 15.98 3.72
N PRO A 159 13.56 16.58 2.64
CA PRO A 159 13.37 15.88 1.37
C PRO A 159 14.67 15.34 0.76
N VAL A 160 15.80 16.04 1.00
CA VAL A 160 17.12 15.64 0.48
C VAL A 160 17.58 14.33 1.13
N ALA A 161 17.59 14.27 2.47
CA ALA A 161 17.93 13.04 3.18
C ALA A 161 16.92 11.92 2.88
N TYR A 162 15.62 12.24 2.82
CA TYR A 162 14.57 11.28 2.52
C TYR A 162 14.82 10.58 1.19
N ALA A 163 15.05 11.32 0.10
CA ALA A 163 15.17 10.72 -1.22
C ALA A 163 16.38 9.78 -1.35
N ILE A 164 17.53 10.16 -0.77
CA ILE A 164 18.74 9.34 -0.81
C ILE A 164 18.55 8.07 0.03
N THR A 165 17.99 8.22 1.23
CA THR A 165 17.88 7.11 2.19
C THR A 165 16.72 6.18 1.88
N TYR A 166 15.69 6.65 1.15
CA TYR A 166 14.58 5.82 0.67
C TYR A 166 15.03 4.69 -0.26
N ILE A 167 16.04 4.95 -1.10
CA ILE A 167 16.66 3.93 -1.95
C ILE A 167 17.20 2.80 -1.09
N TRP A 168 17.99 3.16 -0.08
CA TRP A 168 18.60 2.18 0.81
C TRP A 168 17.57 1.52 1.75
N GLY A 169 16.55 2.24 2.19
CA GLY A 169 15.44 1.68 2.95
C GLY A 169 14.74 0.55 2.19
N THR A 170 14.51 0.73 0.88
CA THR A 170 13.89 -0.30 0.05
C THR A 170 14.85 -1.44 -0.30
N VAL A 171 16.02 -1.10 -0.87
CA VAL A 171 16.98 -2.08 -1.40
C VAL A 171 17.71 -2.81 -0.27
N GLY A 172 18.18 -2.06 0.72
CA GLY A 172 18.91 -2.57 1.88
C GLY A 172 18.06 -3.53 2.69
N THR A 173 16.78 -3.22 2.92
CA THR A 173 15.86 -4.15 3.59
C THR A 173 15.69 -5.44 2.80
N GLY A 174 15.53 -5.36 1.47
CA GLY A 174 15.46 -6.54 0.61
C GLY A 174 16.70 -7.42 0.70
N ILE A 175 17.90 -6.83 0.65
CA ILE A 175 19.18 -7.53 0.79
C ILE A 175 19.31 -8.16 2.18
N ILE A 176 19.04 -7.39 3.23
CA ILE A 176 19.18 -7.85 4.62
C ILE A 176 18.19 -8.99 4.87
N LEU A 177 16.92 -8.84 4.56
CA LEU A 177 15.91 -9.87 4.84
C LEU A 177 16.04 -11.12 3.96
N SER A 178 16.50 -10.98 2.71
CA SER A 178 16.56 -12.13 1.79
C SER A 178 17.90 -12.86 1.83
N LEU A 179 19.00 -12.19 2.17
CA LEU A 179 20.35 -12.77 2.10
C LEU A 179 21.02 -12.88 3.47
N LEU A 180 20.98 -11.81 4.26
CA LEU A 180 21.72 -11.76 5.53
C LEU A 180 20.93 -12.38 6.68
N GLY A 181 19.64 -12.07 6.80
CA GLY A 181 18.73 -12.51 7.86
C GLY A 181 18.64 -14.03 7.96
N PRO A 182 18.36 -14.76 6.86
CA PRO A 182 18.30 -16.23 6.89
C PRO A 182 19.63 -16.85 7.33
N LYS A 183 20.76 -16.27 6.89
CA LYS A 183 22.10 -16.71 7.31
C LYS A 183 22.38 -16.45 8.78
N LEU A 184 22.01 -15.27 9.29
CA LEU A 184 22.19 -14.92 10.71
C LEU A 184 21.33 -15.77 11.63
N LEU A 185 20.11 -16.12 11.19
CA LEU A 185 19.16 -16.93 11.95
C LEU A 185 19.40 -18.44 11.75
N GLY A 186 20.21 -18.84 10.78
CA GLY A 186 20.43 -20.25 10.43
C GLY A 186 19.19 -20.94 9.85
N VAL A 187 18.33 -20.19 9.17
CA VAL A 187 17.04 -20.67 8.64
C VAL A 187 17.10 -20.79 7.12
N ASP A 188 16.57 -21.90 6.59
CA ASP A 188 16.30 -22.05 5.15
C ASP A 188 14.98 -21.34 4.81
N LEU A 189 15.10 -20.16 4.17
CA LEU A 189 13.95 -19.35 3.79
C LEU A 189 12.99 -20.09 2.85
N ALA A 190 13.50 -20.94 1.94
CA ALA A 190 12.65 -21.66 1.00
C ALA A 190 11.87 -22.78 1.71
N ALA A 191 12.48 -23.47 2.67
CA ALA A 191 11.79 -24.45 3.51
C ALA A 191 10.72 -23.78 4.38
N GLU A 192 11.04 -22.61 4.95
CA GLU A 192 10.16 -21.87 5.84
C GLU A 192 8.95 -21.29 5.10
N CYS A 193 9.14 -20.76 3.89
CA CYS A 193 8.04 -20.33 3.03
C CYS A 193 7.09 -21.50 2.69
N LYS A 194 7.62 -22.69 2.40
CA LYS A 194 6.79 -23.89 2.14
C LYS A 194 6.00 -24.32 3.37
N ARG A 195 6.61 -24.27 4.56
CA ARG A 195 5.93 -24.57 5.83
C ARG A 195 4.78 -23.59 6.07
N TYR A 196 5.07 -22.30 5.95
CA TYR A 196 4.07 -21.25 6.14
C TYR A 196 2.94 -21.32 5.11
N GLU A 197 3.24 -21.62 3.85
CA GLU A 197 2.24 -21.86 2.81
C GLU A 197 1.33 -23.04 3.16
N GLN A 198 1.87 -24.14 3.68
CA GLN A 198 1.08 -25.30 4.12
C GLN A 198 0.15 -24.94 5.29
N GLU A 199 0.65 -24.22 6.28
CA GLU A 199 -0.15 -23.75 7.43
C GLU A 199 -1.27 -22.80 7.00
N MET A 200 -0.97 -21.85 6.11
CA MET A 200 -1.93 -20.88 5.59
C MET A 200 -2.92 -21.47 4.57
N SER A 201 -2.55 -22.59 3.92
CA SER A 201 -3.39 -23.30 2.95
C SER A 201 -4.34 -24.31 3.57
N VAL A 202 -4.37 -24.44 4.91
CA VAL A 202 -5.33 -25.30 5.60
C VAL A 202 -6.76 -24.83 5.29
N GLY A 203 -7.51 -25.66 4.56
CA GLY A 203 -8.88 -25.35 4.12
C GLY A 203 -9.00 -24.82 2.68
N ALA A 204 -7.89 -24.62 1.96
CA ALA A 204 -7.93 -24.32 0.53
C ALA A 204 -8.39 -25.55 -0.27
N PRO A 205 -9.32 -25.41 -1.24
CA PRO A 205 -9.68 -26.51 -2.12
C PRO A 205 -8.45 -27.00 -2.88
N ALA A 206 -8.36 -28.30 -3.19
CA ALA A 206 -7.24 -28.89 -3.95
C ALA A 206 -7.00 -28.25 -5.34
N GLY A 207 -7.94 -27.42 -5.83
CA GLY A 207 -7.82 -26.63 -7.06
C GLY A 207 -7.50 -25.13 -6.88
N GLY A 208 -7.15 -24.68 -5.66
CA GLY A 208 -6.87 -23.27 -5.34
C GLY A 208 -8.12 -22.43 -5.03
N MET A 209 -7.92 -21.12 -4.79
CA MET A 209 -9.02 -20.16 -4.66
C MET A 209 -9.73 -19.99 -6.00
N GLN A 210 -10.88 -20.65 -6.16
CA GLN A 210 -11.73 -20.44 -7.31
C GLN A 210 -12.28 -19.01 -7.29
N SER A 211 -12.40 -18.39 -8.47
CA SER A 211 -13.00 -17.06 -8.60
C SER A 211 -14.37 -17.00 -7.93
N ALA A 212 -14.58 -16.01 -7.07
CA ALA A 212 -15.90 -15.71 -6.51
C ALA A 212 -16.88 -15.18 -7.59
N TYR A 213 -16.39 -14.91 -8.80
CA TYR A 213 -17.20 -14.51 -9.93
C TYR A 213 -18.05 -15.69 -10.44
N ARG A 214 -19.30 -15.73 -9.98
CA ARG A 214 -20.31 -16.59 -10.56
C ARG A 214 -20.98 -15.85 -11.71
N ARG A 215 -20.73 -16.28 -12.95
CA ARG A 215 -21.39 -15.72 -14.15
C ARG A 215 -22.91 -15.89 -14.10
N LEU A 216 -23.39 -16.89 -13.36
CA LEU A 216 -24.80 -17.20 -13.11
C LEU A 216 -24.95 -17.63 -11.65
N ASP A 217 -25.77 -16.91 -10.89
CA ASP A 217 -26.28 -17.37 -9.59
C ASP A 217 -27.64 -18.04 -9.82
N MET A 218 -27.71 -19.35 -9.58
CA MET A 218 -28.96 -20.11 -9.65
C MET A 218 -29.44 -20.42 -8.24
N ARG A 219 -30.72 -20.17 -7.98
CA ARG A 219 -31.38 -20.57 -6.74
C ARG A 219 -32.38 -21.67 -7.05
N ALA A 220 -32.19 -22.83 -6.43
CA ALA A 220 -33.14 -23.93 -6.50
C ALA A 220 -33.95 -23.98 -5.20
N TYR A 221 -35.27 -23.97 -5.33
CA TYR A 221 -36.18 -24.07 -4.20
C TYR A 221 -36.95 -25.38 -4.28
N LYS A 222 -37.04 -26.09 -3.15
CA LYS A 222 -37.95 -27.23 -3.02
C LYS A 222 -39.31 -26.71 -2.58
N VAL A 223 -40.29 -26.76 -3.47
CA VAL A 223 -41.67 -26.41 -3.13
C VAL A 223 -42.17 -27.41 -2.09
N ARG A 224 -42.73 -26.90 -0.98
CA ARG A 224 -43.22 -27.72 0.13
C ARG A 224 -44.62 -28.28 -0.16
N ASP A 225 -45.43 -27.53 -0.90
CA ASP A 225 -46.72 -28.01 -1.37
C ASP A 225 -46.52 -29.10 -2.43
N ARG A 226 -47.03 -30.29 -2.10
CA ARG A 226 -46.98 -31.43 -3.00
C ARG A 226 -48.10 -31.30 -4.01
N ILE A 227 -47.75 -31.33 -5.30
CA ILE A 227 -48.73 -31.49 -6.37
C ILE A 227 -49.37 -32.89 -6.20
N PRO A 228 -50.70 -33.01 -6.09
CA PRO A 228 -51.38 -34.28 -5.94
C PRO A 228 -51.06 -35.26 -7.09
N PRO A 229 -50.92 -36.56 -6.80
CA PRO A 229 -50.77 -37.58 -7.84
C PRO A 229 -51.91 -37.52 -8.86
N GLY A 230 -51.57 -37.67 -10.15
CA GLY A 230 -52.55 -37.63 -11.24
C GLY A 230 -52.85 -36.23 -11.82
N THR A 231 -52.24 -35.17 -11.27
CA THR A 231 -52.33 -33.83 -11.86
C THR A 231 -51.55 -33.77 -13.18
N THR A 232 -52.17 -33.28 -14.25
CA THR A 232 -51.49 -33.05 -15.53
C THR A 232 -50.58 -31.82 -15.45
N VAL A 233 -49.59 -31.73 -16.35
CA VAL A 233 -48.68 -30.56 -16.40
C VAL A 233 -49.46 -29.26 -16.56
N ALA A 234 -50.43 -29.22 -17.49
CA ALA A 234 -51.28 -28.05 -17.71
C ALA A 234 -52.08 -27.65 -16.46
N ALA A 235 -52.62 -28.62 -15.72
CA ALA A 235 -53.35 -28.35 -14.48
C ALA A 235 -52.44 -27.90 -13.33
N ALA A 236 -51.17 -28.33 -13.32
CA ALA A 236 -50.18 -27.89 -12.34
C ALA A 236 -49.72 -26.44 -12.60
N GLU A 237 -49.49 -26.07 -13.86
CA GLU A 237 -49.14 -24.71 -14.27
C GLU A 237 -50.30 -23.74 -14.02
N ALA A 238 -51.54 -24.15 -14.32
CA ALA A 238 -52.74 -23.32 -14.13
C ALA A 238 -53.04 -22.97 -12.66
N ARG A 239 -52.52 -23.73 -11.68
CA ARG A 239 -52.71 -23.42 -10.24
C ARG A 239 -51.98 -22.16 -9.80
N HIS A 240 -50.98 -21.75 -10.55
CA HIS A 240 -50.23 -20.53 -10.33
C HIS A 240 -50.44 -19.58 -11.51
N ALA A 241 -51.64 -19.48 -12.09
CA ALA A 241 -51.87 -18.70 -13.31
C ALA A 241 -51.40 -17.22 -13.24
N ASP A 242 -51.39 -16.62 -12.04
CA ASP A 242 -50.91 -15.26 -11.82
C ASP A 242 -49.37 -15.15 -11.83
N ASP A 243 -48.67 -16.25 -11.53
CA ASP A 243 -47.21 -16.36 -11.58
C ASP A 243 -46.83 -17.15 -12.84
N ARG A 244 -46.01 -16.60 -13.73
CA ARG A 244 -45.60 -17.31 -14.96
C ARG A 244 -44.70 -18.53 -14.70
N VAL A 245 -45.28 -19.62 -14.20
CA VAL A 245 -44.63 -20.87 -13.84
C VAL A 245 -44.79 -21.87 -14.98
N PHE A 246 -43.66 -22.44 -15.41
CA PHE A 246 -43.62 -23.45 -16.46
C PHE A 246 -42.84 -24.67 -15.98
N VAL A 247 -43.38 -25.86 -16.21
CA VAL A 247 -42.72 -27.12 -15.90
C VAL A 247 -41.78 -27.47 -17.05
N GLN A 248 -40.48 -27.27 -16.85
CA GLN A 248 -39.48 -27.56 -17.89
C GLN A 248 -39.15 -29.05 -18.04
N ARG A 249 -39.37 -29.87 -16.99
CA ARG A 249 -38.95 -31.27 -16.99
C ARG A 249 -39.73 -32.09 -15.96
N LEU A 250 -40.24 -33.25 -16.39
CA LEU A 250 -40.84 -34.24 -15.50
C LEU A 250 -39.83 -35.37 -15.24
N ARG A 251 -39.79 -35.90 -14.02
CA ARG A 251 -39.09 -37.15 -13.72
C ARG A 251 -40.01 -38.13 -13.02
N ARG A 252 -40.00 -39.38 -13.47
CA ARG A 252 -40.71 -40.50 -12.84
C ARG A 252 -39.74 -41.66 -12.74
N ASP A 253 -39.66 -42.27 -11.55
CA ASP A 253 -38.78 -43.42 -11.28
C ASP A 253 -37.31 -43.20 -11.70
N GLY A 254 -36.82 -41.97 -11.51
CA GLY A 254 -35.46 -41.57 -11.85
C GLY A 254 -35.22 -41.25 -13.33
N GLN A 255 -36.18 -41.51 -14.22
CA GLN A 255 -36.08 -41.20 -15.65
C GLN A 255 -36.78 -39.88 -15.99
N VAL A 256 -36.22 -39.15 -16.95
CA VAL A 256 -36.83 -37.94 -17.52
C VAL A 256 -37.83 -38.37 -18.59
N ILE A 257 -39.04 -37.84 -18.51
CA ILE A 257 -40.14 -38.09 -19.47
C ILE A 257 -40.47 -36.78 -20.17
#